data_AF-A0A740SG93-F1
#
_entry.id   AF-A0A740SG93-F1
#
_cell.length_a   1.000
_cell.length_b   1.000
_cell.length_c   1.000
_cell.angle_alpha   90.00
_cell.angle_beta   90.00
_cell.angle_gamma   90.00
#
_symmetry.space_group_name_H-M   'P 1'
#
loop_
_entity.id
_entity.type
_entity.pdbx_description
1 polymer ?
#
loop_
_entity_poly.entity_id
_entity_poly.type
_entity_poly.pdbx_seq_one_letter_code
_entity_poly.pdbx_strand_id
1 'polypeptide(L)' 'AIWRIRVRVNASELELNAQDVEAQLRGGEIAIYARKYQLHQGVFSLDPRTVAEGEMALIVARLREIAEHAAD' A
#
# COMPACT_ATOMS: atom_id res chain seq x y z
N ALA A 1 -21.30 7.90 6.14
CA ALA A 1 -20.32 6.81 6.26
C ALA A 1 -18.96 7.29 5.75
N ILE A 2 -17.85 6.85 6.35
CA ILE A 2 -16.50 7.18 5.86
C ILE A 2 -16.00 5.98 5.04
N TRP A 3 -15.89 6.18 3.73
CA TRP A 3 -15.32 5.18 2.82
C TRP A 3 -13.79 5.21 2.87
N ARG A 4 -13.16 4.05 2.90
CA ARG A 4 -11.70 3.90 2.88
C ARG A 4 -11.31 2.83 1.89
N ILE A 5 -10.20 3.06 1.20
CA ILE A 5 -9.58 2.03 0.37
C ILE A 5 -8.86 1.08 1.31
N ARG A 6 -9.15 -0.22 1.19
CA ARG A 6 -8.50 -1.28 1.95
C ARG A 6 -7.55 -2.02 1.03
N VAL A 7 -6.29 -2.11 1.43
CA VAL A 7 -5.28 -2.93 0.74
C VAL A 7 -4.91 -4.08 1.66
N ARG A 8 -5.00 -5.31 1.14
CA ARG A 8 -4.56 -6.52 1.83
C ARG A 8 -3.31 -7.04 1.14
N VAL A 9 -2.30 -7.34 1.93
CA VAL A 9 -1.05 -7.97 1.47
C VAL A 9 -1.14 -9.45 1.84
N ASN A 10 -0.99 -10.32 0.84
CA ASN A 10 -0.90 -11.75 1.08
C ASN A 10 0.57 -12.15 1.19
N ALA A 11 1.04 -12.32 2.43
CA ALA A 11 2.44 -12.66 2.70
C ALA A 11 2.84 -14.05 2.14
N SER A 12 1.89 -14.97 1.96
CA SER A 12 2.21 -16.27 1.36
C SER A 12 2.45 -16.21 -0.15
N GLU A 13 2.02 -15.15 -0.82
CA GLU A 13 2.19 -14.96 -2.27
C GLU A 13 3.33 -13.99 -2.59
N LEU A 14 3.55 -13.00 -1.72
CA LEU A 14 4.50 -11.91 -1.95
C LEU A 14 5.80 -12.03 -1.17
N GLU A 15 5.91 -12.97 -0.22
CA GLU A 15 7.02 -13.06 0.76
C GLU A 15 7.26 -11.77 1.57
N LEU A 16 6.39 -10.77 1.43
CA LEU A 16 6.36 -9.50 2.13
C LEU A 16 5.09 -9.42 2.97
N ASN A 17 5.22 -8.92 4.19
CA ASN A 17 4.05 -8.60 5.00
C ASN A 17 3.60 -7.15 4.77
N ALA A 18 2.45 -6.76 5.31
CA ALA A 18 1.95 -5.41 5.13
C ALA A 18 2.87 -4.31 5.69
N GLN A 19 3.68 -4.61 6.71
CA GLN A 19 4.66 -3.68 7.32
C GLN A 19 5.78 -3.38 6.35
N ASP A 20 6.26 -4.40 5.64
CA ASP A 20 7.30 -4.24 4.61
C ASP A 20 6.76 -3.41 3.44
N VAL A 21 5.56 -3.74 2.96
CA VAL A 21 4.92 -2.98 1.87
C VAL A 21 4.69 -1.53 2.27
N GLU A 22 4.17 -1.26 3.48
CA GLU A 22 3.99 0.12 3.95
C GLU A 22 5.31 0.86 4.11
N ALA A 23 6.36 0.19 4.59
CA ALA A 23 7.68 0.79 4.71
C ALA A 23 8.24 1.17 3.33
N GLN A 24 8.06 0.34 2.31
CA GLN A 24 8.47 0.62 0.93
C GLN A 24 7.64 1.72 0.26
N LEU A 25 6.34 1.81 0.57
CA LEU A 25 5.50 2.93 0.12
C LEU A 25 5.98 4.25 0.72
N ARG A 26 6.28 4.27 2.02
CA ARG A 26 6.75 5.46 2.73
C ARG A 26 8.17 5.87 2.38
N GLY A 27 9.03 4.89 2.06
CA GLY A 27 10.45 5.10 1.75
C GLY A 27 10.77 5.22 0.26
N GLY A 28 9.77 5.15 -0.63
CA GLY A 28 9.96 5.33 -2.06
C GLY A 28 10.32 6.77 -2.44
N GLU A 29 10.72 6.98 -3.70
CA GLU A 29 11.00 8.31 -4.27
C GLU A 29 9.83 9.28 -4.05
N ILE A 30 8.60 8.77 -4.26
CA ILE A 30 7.37 9.45 -3.86
C ILE A 30 6.83 8.73 -2.63
N ALA A 31 6.89 9.42 -1.49
CA ALA A 31 6.45 8.88 -0.22
C ALA A 31 4.91 8.81 -0.15
N ILE A 32 4.37 7.59 -0.02
CA ILE A 32 2.94 7.34 0.13
C ILE A 32 2.64 6.93 1.58
N TYR A 33 1.83 7.74 2.28
CA TYR A 33 1.48 7.49 3.68
C TYR A 33 0.14 6.75 3.81
N ALA A 34 0.17 5.59 4.47
CA ALA A 34 -1.01 4.79 4.76
C ALA A 34 -1.42 4.83 6.24
N ARG A 35 -2.68 4.50 6.52
CA ARG A 35 -3.18 4.28 7.87
C ARG A 35 -2.86 2.87 8.35
N LYS A 36 -2.33 2.77 9.57
CA LYS A 36 -1.62 1.59 10.09
C LYS A 36 -2.37 0.73 11.11
N TYR A 37 -3.67 0.99 11.33
CA TYR A 37 -4.40 0.36 12.43
C TYR A 37 -4.50 -1.18 12.34
N GLN A 38 -4.41 -1.75 11.14
CA GLN A 38 -4.60 -3.19 10.89
C GLN A 38 -3.36 -3.85 10.27
N LEU A 39 -2.21 -3.18 10.38
CA LEU A 39 -1.00 -3.58 9.67
C LEU A 39 -0.51 -4.98 10.09
N HIS A 40 -0.66 -5.33 11.37
CA HIS A 40 -0.41 -6.67 11.91
C HIS A 40 -1.35 -7.77 11.38
N GLN A 41 -2.47 -7.41 10.75
CA GLN A 41 -3.42 -8.33 10.11
C GLN A 41 -3.22 -8.42 8.60
N GLY A 42 -2.08 -7.91 8.09
CA GLY A 42 -1.81 -7.87 6.65
C GLY A 42 -2.62 -6.82 5.91
N VAL A 43 -3.16 -5.80 6.61
CA VAL A 43 -4.05 -4.79 5.99
C VAL A 43 -3.62 -3.37 6.34
N PHE A 44 -3.60 -2.49 5.34
CA PHE A 44 -3.54 -1.05 5.55
C PHE A 44 -4.65 -0.35 4.78
N SER A 45 -4.80 0.96 5.01
CA SER A 45 -5.86 1.73 4.35
C SER A 45 -5.38 3.09 3.90
N LEU A 46 -5.95 3.55 2.80
CA LEU A 46 -5.75 4.89 2.26
C LEU A 46 -7.04 5.69 2.44
N ASP A 47 -6.89 6.98 2.76
CA ASP A 47 -8.01 7.90 2.87
C ASP A 47 -8.27 8.48 1.47
N PRO A 48 -9.34 8.06 0.77
CA PRO A 48 -9.57 8.50 -0.61
C PRO A 48 -9.79 10.01 -0.72
N ARG A 49 -10.14 10.69 0.38
CA ARG A 49 -10.36 12.14 0.41
C ARG A 49 -9.06 12.93 0.32
N THR A 50 -7.93 12.29 0.61
CA THR A 50 -6.61 12.91 0.55
C THR A 50 -5.86 12.54 -0.72
N VAL A 51 -6.51 11.86 -1.67
CA VAL A 51 -5.92 11.45 -2.94
C VAL A 51 -6.46 12.38 -4.02
N ALA A 52 -5.59 13.15 -4.65
CA ALA A 52 -5.93 14.04 -5.75
C ALA A 52 -6.18 13.25 -7.05
N GLU A 53 -6.75 13.94 -8.03
CA GLU A 53 -6.94 13.39 -9.36
C GLU A 53 -5.58 12.94 -9.96
N GLY A 54 -5.54 11.75 -10.53
CA GLY A 54 -4.31 11.15 -11.09
C GLY A 54 -3.41 10.43 -10.08
N GLU A 55 -3.40 10.81 -8.80
CA GLU A 55 -2.54 10.18 -7.78
C GLU A 55 -2.89 8.71 -7.52
N MET A 56 -4.16 8.33 -7.72
CA MET A 56 -4.57 6.93 -7.59
C MET A 56 -3.80 6.01 -8.54
N ALA A 57 -3.56 6.45 -9.78
CA ALA A 57 -2.81 5.66 -10.75
C ALA A 57 -1.36 5.47 -10.31
N LEU A 58 -0.76 6.50 -9.70
CA LEU A 58 0.59 6.45 -9.14
C LEU A 58 0.68 5.47 -7.97
N ILE A 59 -0.28 5.53 -7.05
CA ILE A 59 -0.35 4.59 -5.91
C ILE A 59 -0.45 3.15 -6.41
N VAL A 60 -1.31 2.89 -7.40
CA VAL A 60 -1.48 1.56 -7.99
C VAL A 60 -0.21 1.09 -8.70
N ALA A 61 0.43 1.96 -9.48
CA ALA A 61 1.70 1.64 -10.14
C ALA A 61 2.77 1.26 -9.12
N ARG A 62 2.92 2.07 -8.05
CA ARG A 62 3.90 1.79 -7.00
C ARG A 62 3.63 0.47 -6.28
N LEU A 63 2.36 0.15 -6.01
CA LEU A 63 1.99 -1.14 -5.41
C LEU A 63 2.32 -2.33 -6.33
N ARG A 64 2.17 -2.17 -7.65
CA ARG A 64 2.54 -3.20 -8.63
C ARG A 64 4.05 -3.41 -8.67
N GLU A 65 4.83 -2.32 -8.72
CA GLU A 65 6.30 -2.42 -8.68
C GLU A 65 6.80 -3.15 -7.43
N ILE A 66 6.21 -2.87 -6.26
CA ILE A 66 6.56 -3.57 -5.02
C ILE A 66 6.21 -5.06 -5.13
N ALA A 67 5.06 -5.39 -5.72
CA ALA A 67 4.63 -6.78 -5.87
C ALA A 67 5.47 -7.56 -6.89
N GLU A 68 5.86 -6.92 -7.99
CA GLU A 68 6.69 -7.52 -9.05
C GLU A 68 8.10 -7.82 -8.55
N HIS A 69 8.76 -6.87 -7.88
CA HIS A 69 10.10 -7.10 -7.31
C HIS A 69 10.13 -8.13 -6.18
N ALA A 70 8.99 -8.42 -5.56
CA ALA A 70 8.90 -9.42 -4.52
C ALA A 70 8.76 -10.86 -5.07
N ALA A 71 8.43 -10.99 -6.36
CA ALA A 71 8.28 -12.27 -7.04
C ALA A 71 9.56 -12.74 -7.75
N ASP A 72 10.62 -11.91 -7.76
CA ASP A 72 11.96 -12.20 -8.28
C ASP A 72 12.87 -12.82 -7.20
#